data_AF-A0A1X2GKX3-F1
#
_entry.id   AF-A0A1X2GKX3-F1
#
_cell.length_a   1.000
_cell.length_b   1.000
_cell.length_c   1.000
_cell.angle_alpha   90.00
_cell.angle_beta   90.00
_cell.angle_gamma   90.00
#
_symmetry.space_group_name_H-M   'P 1'
#
loop_
_entity.id
_entity.type
_entity.pdbx_description
1 polymer ?
#
loop_
_entity_poly.entity_id
_entity_poly.type
_entity_poly.pdbx_seq_one_letter_code
_entity_poly.pdbx_strand_id
1 'polypeptide(L)'
;MKMQSYGMTPTWRRHEEKNDPVAISVVVQQRNPMKYGSYPNTAPSSPELTPTFPSENAIDFHALDNSNDKEALENQKVSMTNDVALKFLKAVIFNEAPSNEELYEPVFVTSEIALELLRKRFGKIHTTPRQVAQWMTKSGHWGDTIQRRVNDVRMVGRDLWAIKKDYVTGILTQQV
;
A
#
# COMPACT_ATOMS: atom_id res chain seq x y z
N MET A 1 -1.93 -30.16 11.71
CA MET A 1 -1.79 -29.56 10.36
C MET A 1 -1.83 -28.05 10.49
N LYS A 2 -0.81 -27.32 10.00
CA LYS A 2 -0.76 -25.85 10.06
C LYS A 2 -1.30 -25.28 8.74
N MET A 3 -2.30 -24.40 8.75
CA MET A 3 -2.86 -23.77 7.53
C MET A 3 -1.79 -23.19 6.59
N GLN A 4 -0.68 -22.72 7.15
CA GLN A 4 0.46 -22.17 6.41
C GLN A 4 1.11 -23.20 5.45
N SER A 5 1.04 -24.50 5.74
CA SER A 5 1.60 -25.54 4.85
C SER A 5 0.84 -25.69 3.53
N TYR A 6 -0.38 -25.15 3.45
CA TYR A 6 -1.22 -25.13 2.24
C TYR A 6 -1.23 -23.76 1.55
N GLY A 7 -0.34 -22.84 1.94
CA GLY A 7 -0.29 -21.50 1.37
C GLY A 7 -1.54 -20.66 1.69
N MET A 8 -2.25 -20.99 2.78
CA MET A 8 -3.42 -20.27 3.25
C MET A 8 -3.08 -19.40 4.46
N THR A 9 -3.75 -18.25 4.56
CA THR A 9 -3.55 -17.27 5.61
C THR A 9 -4.89 -16.82 6.19
N PRO A 10 -5.00 -16.68 7.52
CA PRO A 10 -6.20 -16.15 8.14
C PRO A 10 -6.32 -14.66 7.79
N THR A 11 -7.48 -14.28 7.28
CA THR A 11 -7.81 -12.90 6.88
C THR A 11 -9.19 -12.56 7.40
N TRP A 12 -9.54 -11.27 7.38
CA TRP A 12 -10.95 -10.88 7.43
C TRP A 12 -11.36 -10.22 6.13
N ARG A 13 -12.60 -10.45 5.73
CA ARG A 13 -13.23 -9.68 4.67
C ARG A 13 -13.72 -8.35 5.26
N ARG A 14 -13.37 -7.25 4.60
CA ARG A 14 -13.87 -5.93 4.97
C ARG A 14 -15.27 -5.77 4.35
N HIS A 15 -16.31 -5.82 5.19
CA HIS A 15 -17.70 -5.51 4.84
C HIS A 15 -18.15 -4.31 5.68
N GLU A 16 -19.09 -3.50 5.15
CA GLU A 16 -19.46 -2.17 5.69
C GLU A 16 -19.89 -2.17 7.17
N GLU A 17 -20.35 -3.30 7.71
CA GLU A 17 -20.85 -3.37 9.09
C GLU A 17 -20.15 -4.42 9.98
N LYS A 18 -19.35 -5.34 9.40
CA LYS A 18 -18.72 -6.43 10.17
C LYS A 18 -17.51 -7.03 9.47
N ASN A 19 -16.46 -7.32 10.25
CA ASN A 19 -15.30 -8.07 9.78
C ASN A 19 -15.60 -9.57 9.88
N ASP A 20 -15.73 -10.24 8.73
CA ASP A 20 -15.96 -11.68 8.66
C ASP A 20 -14.62 -12.43 8.51
N PRO A 21 -14.27 -13.34 9.44
CA PRO A 21 -13.03 -14.11 9.36
C PRO A 21 -13.11 -15.16 8.24
N VAL A 22 -12.10 -15.16 7.35
CA VAL A 22 -12.02 -16.09 6.22
C VAL A 22 -10.56 -16.54 6.02
N ALA A 23 -10.35 -17.83 5.75
CA ALA A 23 -9.07 -18.35 5.30
C ALA A 23 -8.99 -18.30 3.77
N ILE A 24 -7.99 -17.61 3.22
CA ILE A 24 -7.77 -17.54 1.77
C ILE A 24 -6.31 -17.84 1.44
N SER A 25 -6.02 -18.11 0.17
CA SER A 25 -4.62 -18.22 -0.28
C SER A 25 -3.88 -16.90 -0.10
N VAL A 26 -2.60 -16.98 0.31
CA VAL A 26 -1.69 -15.82 0.42
C VAL A 26 -1.63 -15.02 -0.89
N VAL A 27 -1.67 -15.71 -2.04
CA VAL A 27 -1.65 -15.07 -3.36
C VAL A 27 -2.92 -14.25 -3.60
N VAL A 28 -4.08 -14.75 -3.18
CA VAL A 28 -5.37 -14.05 -3.30
C VAL A 28 -5.41 -12.82 -2.40
N GLN A 29 -4.84 -12.93 -1.19
CA GLN A 29 -4.70 -11.81 -0.27
C GLN A 29 -3.81 -10.70 -0.85
N GLN A 30 -2.63 -11.07 -1.38
CA GLN A 30 -1.70 -10.11 -1.99
C GLN A 30 -2.26 -9.44 -3.24
N ARG A 31 -3.08 -10.15 -4.01
CA ARG A 31 -3.75 -9.59 -5.20
C ARG A 31 -4.90 -8.64 -4.86
N ASN A 32 -5.54 -8.81 -3.69
CA ASN A 32 -6.70 -8.01 -3.28
C ASN A 32 -6.59 -7.50 -1.83
N PRO A 33 -5.57 -6.67 -1.51
CA PRO A 33 -5.35 -6.18 -0.14
C PRO A 33 -6.48 -5.28 0.38
N MET A 34 -7.33 -4.76 -0.51
CA MET A 34 -8.50 -3.96 -0.13
C MET A 34 -9.69 -4.81 0.35
N LYS A 35 -9.82 -6.03 -0.18
CA LYS A 35 -10.92 -6.95 0.16
C LYS A 35 -10.62 -7.78 1.40
N TYR A 36 -9.33 -8.05 1.65
CA TYR A 36 -8.87 -8.96 2.69
C TYR A 36 -7.81 -8.31 3.58
N GLY A 37 -8.14 -8.09 4.85
CA GLY A 37 -7.19 -7.62 5.88
C GLY A 37 -6.40 -8.77 6.50
N SER A 38 -5.18 -8.50 6.97
CA SER A 38 -4.34 -9.45 7.71
C SER A 38 -4.39 -9.17 9.20
N TYR A 39 -4.53 -10.23 10.01
CA TYR A 39 -4.37 -10.10 11.45
C TYR A 39 -2.96 -9.63 11.78
N PRO A 40 -2.82 -8.64 12.70
CA PRO A 40 -1.52 -8.29 13.21
C PRO A 40 -0.93 -9.55 13.82
N ASN A 41 0.37 -9.77 13.57
CA ASN A 41 1.11 -10.90 14.10
C ASN A 41 1.44 -10.62 15.59
N THR A 42 0.42 -10.28 16.37
CA THR A 42 0.47 -10.21 17.81
C THR A 42 0.33 -11.64 18.31
N ALA A 43 1.31 -12.12 19.08
CA ALA A 43 1.10 -13.32 19.89
C ALA A 43 -0.23 -13.14 20.65
N PRO A 44 -1.10 -14.16 20.73
CA PRO A 44 -2.26 -14.05 21.59
C PRO A 44 -1.74 -13.68 22.98
N SER A 45 -2.20 -12.57 23.55
CA SER A 45 -2.05 -12.31 24.97
C SER A 45 -2.74 -13.44 25.69
N SER A 46 -1.98 -14.48 26.03
CA SER A 46 -2.41 -15.47 26.98
C SER A 46 -2.75 -14.72 28.27
N PRO A 47 -3.89 -14.99 28.92
CA PRO A 47 -4.09 -14.49 30.26
C PRO A 47 -2.96 -15.05 31.13
N GLU A 48 -2.09 -14.17 31.63
CA GLU A 48 -1.07 -14.52 32.61
C GLU A 48 -1.80 -14.95 33.89
N LEU A 49 -1.89 -16.26 34.10
CA LEU A 49 -2.13 -16.81 35.42
C LEU A 49 -0.82 -16.62 36.20
N THR A 50 -0.78 -15.61 37.04
CA THR A 50 0.33 -15.34 37.96
C THR A 50 0.49 -16.48 38.97
N PRO A 51 1.61 -17.23 38.95
CA PRO A 51 2.00 -18.02 40.11
C PRO A 51 2.90 -17.15 40.99
N THR A 52 2.36 -16.73 42.13
CA THR A 52 3.13 -16.24 43.28
C THR A 52 4.15 -17.30 43.68
N PHE A 53 5.46 -16.99 43.75
CA PHE A 53 6.44 -17.36 44.80
C PHE A 53 7.84 -16.75 44.47
N PRO A 54 8.70 -16.51 45.49
CA PRO A 54 9.61 -15.34 45.53
C PRO A 54 11.11 -15.64 45.31
N SER A 55 11.85 -14.58 44.98
CA SER A 55 13.33 -14.39 45.03
C SER A 55 14.19 -15.34 44.19
N GLU A 56 15.30 -14.94 43.53
CA GLU A 56 16.29 -13.93 43.88
C GLU A 56 17.18 -13.64 42.64
N ASN A 57 17.73 -12.42 42.57
CA ASN A 57 18.79 -11.92 41.66
C ASN A 57 18.36 -11.27 40.33
N ALA A 58 17.92 -10.02 40.43
CA ALA A 58 17.98 -9.02 39.36
C ALA A 58 18.68 -7.75 39.87
N ILE A 59 19.77 -7.38 39.20
CA ILE A 59 20.38 -6.03 39.13
C ILE A 59 20.97 -5.99 37.71
N ASP A 60 20.37 -5.39 36.68
CA ASP A 60 19.96 -4.00 36.41
C ASP A 60 21.11 -3.08 35.95
N PHE A 61 20.74 -2.07 35.14
CA PHE A 61 21.48 -1.03 34.39
C PHE A 61 21.47 -1.25 32.86
N HIS A 62 20.78 -0.46 32.03
CA HIS A 62 20.23 0.88 32.23
C HIS A 62 19.00 1.10 31.32
N ALA A 63 17.89 1.46 31.96
CA ALA A 63 16.77 2.17 31.36
C ALA A 63 17.13 3.65 31.12
N LEU A 64 16.47 4.24 30.11
CA LEU A 64 15.78 5.54 30.05
C LEU A 64 15.64 5.87 28.55
N ASP A 65 14.50 6.31 28.02
CA ASP A 65 13.41 7.02 28.64
C ASP A 65 12.11 6.78 27.87
N ASN A 66 11.03 6.79 28.64
CA ASN A 66 9.67 6.50 28.25
C ASN A 66 8.92 7.84 28.17
N SER A 67 8.88 8.47 27.01
CA SER A 67 7.95 9.58 26.78
C SER A 67 6.62 9.01 26.30
N ASN A 68 5.75 8.79 27.29
CA ASN A 68 4.33 8.55 27.17
C ASN A 68 3.65 9.78 26.52
N ASP A 69 3.42 9.73 25.21
CA ASP A 69 2.46 10.59 24.53
C ASP A 69 1.52 9.72 23.70
N LYS A 70 0.46 9.25 24.36
CA LYS A 70 -0.82 9.00 23.68
C LYS A 70 -1.33 10.36 23.20
N GLU A 71 -1.87 10.38 21.98
CA GLU A 71 -2.46 11.53 21.27
C GLU A 71 -1.51 12.37 20.40
N ALA A 72 -1.15 11.82 19.24
CA ALA A 72 -0.88 12.63 18.04
C ALA A 72 -1.31 11.84 16.78
N LEU A 73 -2.53 11.30 16.81
CA LEU A 73 -3.18 10.71 15.65
C LEU A 73 -3.90 11.81 14.86
N GLU A 74 -3.19 12.84 14.43
CA GLU A 74 -3.71 13.81 13.46
C GLU A 74 -2.53 14.50 12.77
N ASN A 75 -2.41 14.29 11.47
CA ASN A 75 -1.50 14.98 10.54
C ASN A 75 -0.01 14.60 10.50
N GLN A 76 0.34 13.31 10.59
CA GLN A 76 1.63 12.87 10.04
C GLN A 76 1.57 12.93 8.51
N LYS A 77 1.91 14.09 7.94
CA LYS A 77 2.10 14.28 6.50
C LYS A 77 3.24 13.36 6.05
N VAL A 78 2.90 12.18 5.53
CA VAL A 78 3.87 11.18 5.07
C VAL A 78 4.81 11.87 4.09
N SER A 79 6.07 12.01 4.48
CA SER A 79 7.09 12.63 3.63
C SER A 79 7.29 11.73 2.41
N MET A 80 7.22 12.34 1.22
CA MET A 80 7.31 11.56 -0.02
C MET A 80 8.76 11.17 -0.27
N THR A 81 9.12 9.92 0.04
CA THR A 81 10.34 9.28 -0.44
C THR A 81 10.09 8.61 -1.78
N ASN A 82 11.16 8.33 -2.54
CA ASN A 82 11.07 7.61 -3.82
C ASN A 82 10.33 6.27 -3.66
N ASP A 83 10.71 5.46 -2.67
CA ASP A 83 10.09 4.15 -2.46
C ASP A 83 8.59 4.26 -2.13
N VAL A 84 8.20 5.27 -1.35
CA VAL A 84 6.78 5.52 -1.02
C VAL A 84 6.01 5.96 -2.25
N ALA A 85 6.59 6.82 -3.09
CA ALA A 85 6.01 7.25 -4.36
C ALA A 85 5.81 6.06 -5.32
N LEU A 86 6.82 5.20 -5.48
CA LEU A 86 6.75 4.03 -6.34
C LEU A 86 5.75 2.98 -5.83
N LYS A 87 5.71 2.74 -4.52
CA LYS A 87 4.70 1.85 -3.91
C LYS A 87 3.29 2.36 -4.17
N PHE A 88 3.06 3.68 -4.03
CA PHE A 88 1.77 4.28 -4.34
C PHE A 88 1.41 4.13 -5.81
N LEU A 89 2.32 4.46 -6.73
CA LEU A 89 2.07 4.29 -8.16
C LEU A 89 1.74 2.83 -8.49
N LYS A 90 2.44 1.87 -7.90
CA LYS A 90 2.20 0.43 -8.13
C LYS A 90 0.81 -0.02 -7.66
N ALA A 91 0.21 0.70 -6.71
CA ALA A 91 -1.14 0.42 -6.23
C ALA A 91 -2.24 1.01 -7.15
N VAL A 92 -1.90 1.97 -8.02
CA VAL A 92 -2.86 2.70 -8.85
C VAL A 92 -2.71 2.37 -10.34
N ILE A 93 -1.48 2.10 -10.80
CA ILE A 93 -1.14 1.82 -12.19
C ILE A 93 -0.32 0.53 -12.32
N PHE A 94 -0.70 -0.30 -13.28
CA PHE A 94 -0.23 -1.68 -13.44
C PHE A 94 0.30 -1.89 -14.86
N ASN A 95 1.34 -2.70 -15.00
CA ASN A 95 1.87 -3.08 -16.30
C ASN A 95 1.04 -4.19 -16.95
N GLU A 96 0.64 -5.17 -16.14
CA GLU A 96 -0.10 -6.34 -16.59
C GLU A 96 -1.61 -6.09 -16.52
N ALA A 97 -2.35 -6.74 -17.43
CA ALA A 97 -3.80 -6.69 -17.44
C ALA A 97 -4.34 -7.26 -16.12
N PRO A 98 -5.09 -6.47 -15.33
CA PRO A 98 -5.65 -6.95 -14.08
C PRO A 98 -6.81 -7.92 -14.37
N SER A 99 -6.97 -8.95 -13.53
CA SER A 99 -8.00 -9.99 -13.73
C SER A 99 -9.44 -9.47 -13.71
N ASN A 100 -9.67 -8.26 -13.18
CA ASN A 100 -10.97 -7.62 -13.09
C ASN A 100 -11.08 -6.48 -14.10
N GLU A 101 -11.29 -6.80 -15.38
CA GLU A 101 -11.36 -5.82 -16.47
C GLU A 101 -12.44 -4.73 -16.27
N GLU A 102 -13.46 -4.99 -15.44
CA GLU A 102 -14.51 -4.02 -15.15
C GLU A 102 -14.01 -2.78 -14.39
N LEU A 103 -12.99 -2.94 -13.52
CA LEU A 103 -12.49 -1.88 -12.63
C LEU A 103 -11.35 -1.07 -13.22
N TYR A 104 -10.71 -1.58 -14.26
CA TYR A 104 -9.50 -1.01 -14.83
C TYR A 104 -9.69 -0.69 -16.30
N GLU A 105 -8.94 0.30 -16.78
CA GLU A 105 -8.90 0.68 -18.18
C GLU A 105 -7.45 0.82 -18.66
N PRO A 106 -7.17 0.50 -19.93
CA PRO A 106 -5.87 0.76 -20.52
C PRO A 106 -5.68 2.27 -20.70
N VAL A 107 -4.57 2.80 -20.17
CA VAL A 107 -4.23 4.22 -20.18
C VAL A 107 -2.77 4.39 -20.61
N PHE A 108 -2.54 5.36 -21.50
CA PHE A 108 -1.20 5.81 -21.82
C PHE A 108 -0.71 6.78 -20.74
N VAL A 109 0.14 6.29 -19.84
CA VAL A 109 0.64 7.06 -18.70
C VAL A 109 1.96 7.75 -19.06
N THR A 110 1.93 9.07 -19.11
CA THR A 110 3.12 9.92 -19.24
C THR A 110 3.72 10.21 -17.86
N SER A 111 4.96 10.72 -17.85
CA SER A 111 5.60 11.16 -16.61
C SER A 111 4.86 12.32 -15.93
N GLU A 112 4.11 13.11 -16.70
CA GLU A 112 3.28 14.20 -16.17
C GLU A 112 2.07 13.64 -15.43
N ILE A 113 1.37 12.67 -16.03
CA ILE A 113 0.25 11.98 -15.38
C ILE A 113 0.70 11.30 -14.07
N ALA A 114 1.85 10.61 -14.10
CA ALA A 114 2.40 10.00 -12.90
C ALA A 114 2.73 11.03 -11.80
N LEU A 115 3.27 12.20 -12.19
CA LEU A 115 3.52 13.29 -11.25
C LEU A 115 2.23 13.89 -10.68
N GLU A 116 1.18 14.03 -11.49
CA GLU A 116 -0.13 14.47 -11.02
C GLU A 116 -0.74 13.52 -10.00
N LEU A 117 -0.63 12.20 -10.22
CA LEU A 117 -1.08 11.20 -9.23
C LEU A 117 -0.35 11.36 -7.90
N LEU A 118 0.97 11.59 -7.94
CA LEU A 118 1.75 11.85 -6.72
C LEU A 118 1.35 13.18 -6.06
N ARG A 119 1.11 14.23 -6.84
CA ARG A 119 0.64 15.53 -6.32
C ARG A 119 -0.73 15.42 -5.66
N LYS A 120 -1.64 14.63 -6.22
CA LYS A 120 -2.96 14.38 -5.63
C LYS A 120 -2.84 13.69 -4.26
N ARG A 121 -1.87 12.79 -4.10
CA ARG A 121 -1.68 12.02 -2.85
C ARG A 121 -0.86 12.77 -1.79
N PHE A 122 0.28 13.33 -2.17
CA PHE A 122 1.26 13.92 -1.25
C PHE A 122 1.20 15.46 -1.19
N GLY A 123 0.32 16.07 -1.99
CA GLY A 123 0.18 17.51 -2.11
C GLY A 123 1.31 18.14 -2.93
N LYS A 124 1.78 19.32 -2.50
CA LYS A 124 2.84 20.04 -3.19
C LYS A 124 4.17 19.28 -3.06
N ILE A 125 4.65 18.74 -4.18
CA ILE A 125 5.93 18.02 -4.28
C ILE A 125 6.88 18.76 -5.22
N HIS A 126 8.17 18.77 -4.87
CA HIS A 126 9.25 19.41 -5.65
C HIS A 126 9.84 18.51 -6.74
N THR A 127 9.23 17.35 -6.98
CA THR A 127 9.69 16.38 -7.97
C THR A 127 9.31 16.81 -9.38
N THR A 128 10.24 16.60 -10.32
CA THR A 128 10.03 16.85 -11.74
C THR A 128 9.50 15.60 -12.47
N PRO A 129 8.76 15.74 -13.59
CA PRO A 129 8.32 14.59 -14.37
C PRO A 129 9.48 13.66 -14.77
N ARG A 130 10.64 14.25 -15.11
CA ARG A 130 11.84 13.50 -15.48
C ARG A 130 12.35 12.60 -14.34
N GLN A 131 12.33 13.07 -13.10
CA GLN A 131 12.72 12.26 -11.93
C GLN A 131 11.76 11.09 -11.73
N VAL A 132 10.45 11.35 -11.82
CA VAL A 132 9.44 10.27 -11.73
C VAL A 132 9.65 9.22 -12.82
N ALA A 133 9.89 9.66 -14.06
CA ALA A 133 10.18 8.75 -15.17
C ALA A 133 11.41 7.88 -14.88
N GLN A 134 12.49 8.48 -14.36
CA GLN A 134 13.70 7.75 -13.97
C GLN A 134 13.44 6.74 -12.84
N TRP A 135 12.65 7.10 -11.83
CA TRP A 135 12.29 6.19 -10.74
C TRP A 135 11.50 5.00 -11.27
N MET A 136 10.51 5.25 -12.14
CA MET A 136 9.73 4.19 -12.77
C MET A 136 10.61 3.27 -13.62
N THR A 137 11.49 3.82 -14.46
CA THR A 137 12.41 3.01 -15.28
C THR A 137 13.34 2.17 -14.40
N LYS A 138 13.94 2.76 -13.36
CA LYS A 138 14.88 2.05 -12.48
C LYS A 138 14.23 0.91 -11.70
N SER A 139 12.93 1.01 -11.40
CA SER A 139 12.21 -0.05 -10.69
C SER A 139 11.91 -1.30 -11.53
N GLY A 140 11.89 -1.18 -12.86
CA GLY A 140 11.54 -2.27 -13.78
C GLY A 140 10.08 -2.76 -13.72
N HIS A 141 9.19 -2.12 -12.97
CA HIS A 141 7.83 -2.64 -12.74
C HIS A 141 6.79 -2.25 -13.80
N TRP A 142 7.07 -1.25 -14.66
CA TRP A 142 6.10 -0.65 -15.59
C TRP A 142 6.44 -0.85 -17.07
N GLY A 143 7.30 -1.82 -17.38
CA GLY A 143 7.70 -2.11 -18.76
C GLY A 143 8.44 -0.95 -19.45
N ASP A 144 8.56 -1.10 -20.77
CA ASP A 144 9.34 -0.22 -21.61
C ASP A 144 8.64 1.12 -21.86
N THR A 145 9.47 2.16 -22.01
CA THR A 145 8.98 3.49 -22.39
C THR A 145 8.78 3.53 -23.89
N ILE A 146 7.60 3.96 -24.31
CA ILE A 146 7.22 4.10 -25.72
C ILE A 146 6.94 5.57 -26.07
N GLN A 147 7.14 5.92 -27.33
CA GLN A 147 6.84 7.23 -27.86
C GLN A 147 5.63 7.13 -28.80
N ARG A 148 4.59 7.92 -28.54
CA ARG A 148 3.36 7.95 -29.35
C ARG A 148 3.02 9.39 -29.70
N ARG A 149 2.45 9.61 -30.90
CA ARG A 149 1.88 10.91 -31.28
C ARG A 149 0.42 10.95 -30.84
N VAL A 150 0.06 11.94 -30.04
CA VAL A 150 -1.30 12.15 -29.53
C VAL A 150 -1.64 13.61 -29.74
N ASN A 151 -2.75 13.89 -30.43
CA ASN A 151 -3.14 15.26 -30.80
C ASN A 151 -2.01 16.05 -31.48
N ASP A 152 -1.33 15.39 -32.42
CA ASP A 152 -0.18 15.90 -33.16
C ASP A 152 1.11 16.17 -32.36
N VAL A 153 1.08 16.04 -31.04
CA VAL A 153 2.24 16.17 -30.15
C VAL A 153 2.90 14.81 -29.91
N ARG A 154 4.23 14.76 -29.99
CA ARG A 154 5.01 13.56 -29.60
C ARG A 154 5.08 13.48 -28.08
N MET A 155 4.47 12.44 -27.52
CA MET A 155 4.50 12.15 -26.09
C MET A 155 5.29 10.88 -25.81
N VAL A 156 5.97 10.86 -24.67
CA VAL A 156 6.74 9.72 -24.18
C VAL A 156 6.05 9.19 -22.92
N GLY A 157 5.75 7.90 -22.88
CA GLY A 157 4.95 7.29 -21.83
C GLY A 157 5.00 5.78 -21.85
N ARG A 158 4.01 5.14 -21.23
CA ARG A 158 3.87 3.69 -21.10
C ARG A 158 2.40 3.32 -21.28
N ASP A 159 2.13 2.23 -21.99
CA ASP A 159 0.79 1.64 -22.02
C ASP A 159 0.60 0.82 -20.74
N LEU A 160 -0.21 1.33 -19.82
CA LEU A 160 -0.46 0.74 -18.50
C LEU A 160 -1.96 0.55 -18.27
N TRP A 161 -2.32 -0.12 -17.20
CA TRP A 161 -3.70 -0.23 -16.71
C TRP A 161 -3.88 0.64 -15.49
N ALA A 162 -4.93 1.46 -15.48
CA ALA A 162 -5.27 2.33 -14.34
C ALA A 162 -6.70 2.04 -13.85
N ILE A 163 -6.96 2.31 -12.57
CA ILE A 163 -8.32 2.20 -12.00
C ILE A 163 -9.22 3.27 -12.66
N LYS A 164 -10.40 2.87 -13.13
CA LYS A 164 -11.38 3.78 -13.73
C LYS A 164 -11.78 4.88 -12.73
N LYS A 165 -11.88 6.12 -13.21
CA LYS A 165 -12.13 7.32 -12.38
C LYS A 165 -13.37 7.22 -11.49
N ASP A 166 -14.41 6.54 -11.94
CA ASP A 166 -15.67 6.35 -11.22
C ASP A 166 -15.49 5.56 -9.90
N TYR A 167 -14.43 4.77 -9.80
CA TYR A 167 -14.06 4.04 -8.58
C TYR A 167 -12.98 4.78 -7.75
N VAL A 168 -12.35 5.82 -8.31
CA VAL A 168 -11.32 6.62 -7.63
C VAL A 168 -11.93 7.63 -6.65
N THR A 169 -13.15 8.10 -6.90
CA THR A 169 -13.89 9.00 -5.98
C THR A 169 -14.21 8.34 -4.63
N GLY A 170 -14.35 7.02 -4.56
CA GLY A 170 -14.43 6.32 -3.27
C GLY A 170 -13.12 6.35 -2.46
N ILE A 171 -11.97 6.45 -3.14
CA ILE A 171 -10.63 6.36 -2.55
C ILE A 171 -10.10 7.72 -2.05
N LEU A 172 -10.56 8.83 -2.65
CA LEU A 172 -10.12 10.18 -2.28
C LEU A 172 -11.04 10.91 -1.29
N THR A 173 -12.24 10.37 -1.01
CA THR A 173 -13.25 11.05 -0.19
C THR A 173 -13.55 10.37 1.15
N GLN A 174 -13.07 9.14 1.39
CA GLN A 174 -13.32 8.41 2.66
C GLN A 174 -12.22 8.58 3.74
N GLN A 175 -11.58 9.75 3.78
CA GLN A 175 -10.85 10.20 4.98
C GLN A 175 -11.18 11.67 5.25
N VAL A 176 -12.43 11.90 5.64
CA VAL A 176 -12.84 13.03 6.50
C VAL A 176 -13.63 12.41 7.63
#